data_AF-F0YSR6-F1
#
_entry.id   AF-F0YSR6-F1
#
_cell.length_a   1.000
_cell.length_b   1.000
_cell.length_c   1.000
_cell.angle_alpha   90.00
_cell.angle_beta   90.00
_cell.angle_gamma   90.00
#
_symmetry.space_group_name_H-M   'P 1'
#
loop_
_entity.id
_entity.type
_entity.pdbx_description
1 polymer ?
#
loop_
_entity_poly.entity_id
_entity_poly.type
_entity_poly.pdbx_seq_one_letter_code
_entity_poly.pdbx_strand_id
1 'polypeptide(L)'
;MLWGRVGSKADAECEAAINFLAAMPPAKLRPVQLRPARVRARSAQPLVAPAVDSLVGKRIEYLEWVDFPDGGEAMHWFAGVVKQVSDGTVRNFNLQRRKDPPAKACYQASSARILWDAQPAFGEHEPTESWVALRPNKFNGDRRSCWRLDLD
;
A
#
# COMPACT_ATOMS: atom_id res chain seq x y z
N MET A 1 -1.55 29.03 -54.04
CA MET A 1 -2.30 28.14 -53.12
C MET A 1 -1.43 27.88 -51.92
N LEU A 2 -1.67 28.57 -50.80
CA LEU A 2 -0.96 28.40 -49.53
C LEU A 2 -1.87 27.62 -48.57
N TRP A 3 -1.40 26.49 -48.05
CA TRP A 3 -2.02 25.84 -46.89
C TRP A 3 -1.27 26.29 -45.64
N GLY A 4 -1.91 27.15 -44.85
CA GLY A 4 -1.40 27.58 -43.54
C GLY A 4 -1.59 26.47 -42.51
N ARG A 5 -0.50 26.10 -41.81
CA ARG A 5 -0.58 25.32 -40.58
C ARG A 5 -1.08 26.22 -39.46
N VAL A 6 -2.28 25.94 -38.97
CA VAL A 6 -2.79 26.48 -37.71
C VAL A 6 -2.10 25.71 -36.59
N GLY A 7 -1.05 26.30 -36.00
CA GLY A 7 -0.52 25.85 -34.71
C GLY A 7 -1.58 26.11 -33.64
N SER A 8 -1.98 25.05 -32.95
CA SER A 8 -3.00 25.10 -31.91
C SER A 8 -2.48 25.87 -30.70
N LYS A 9 -3.34 26.71 -30.12
CA LYS A 9 -3.09 27.43 -28.85
C LYS A 9 -2.67 26.51 -27.70
N ALA A 10 -2.93 25.21 -27.81
CA ALA A 10 -2.55 24.17 -26.84
C ALA A 10 -1.04 23.91 -26.78
N ASP A 11 -0.29 24.17 -27.85
CA ASP A 11 1.15 23.87 -27.89
C ASP A 11 1.97 24.91 -27.09
N ALA A 12 1.49 26.17 -27.06
CA ALA A 12 2.11 27.25 -26.30
C ALA A 12 1.85 27.14 -24.78
N GLU A 13 0.72 26.55 -24.37
CA GLU A 13 0.38 26.35 -22.96
C GLU A 13 1.17 25.18 -22.33
N CYS A 14 1.60 24.19 -23.13
CA CYS A 14 2.48 23.12 -22.66
C CYS A 14 3.91 23.60 -22.40
N GLU A 15 4.49 24.44 -23.25
CA GLU A 15 5.86 24.94 -23.03
C GLU A 15 5.96 25.91 -21.84
N ALA A 16 4.92 26.69 -21.57
CA ALA A 16 4.88 27.58 -20.40
C ALA A 16 4.80 26.81 -19.07
N ALA A 17 4.08 25.67 -19.03
CA ALA A 17 3.99 24.82 -17.84
C ALA A 17 5.32 24.12 -17.52
N ILE A 18 6.11 23.76 -18.54
CA ILE A 18 7.43 23.16 -18.36
C ILE A 18 8.43 24.19 -17.80
N ASN A 19 8.38 25.44 -18.29
CA ASN A 19 9.29 26.49 -17.81
C ASN A 19 8.93 27.01 -16.41
N PHE A 20 7.67 26.96 -15.98
CA PHE A 20 7.28 27.37 -14.62
C PHE A 20 7.73 26.34 -13.55
N LEU A 21 7.80 25.05 -13.91
CA LEU A 21 8.37 24.00 -13.04
C LEU A 21 9.88 24.16 -12.80
N ALA A 22 10.59 24.85 -13.68
CA ALA A 22 12.03 25.10 -13.54
C ALA A 22 12.38 26.31 -12.64
N ALA A 23 11.40 27.13 -12.24
CA ALA A 23 11.63 28.38 -11.52
C ALA A 23 11.20 28.35 -10.03
N MET A 24 10.77 27.20 -9.50
CA MET A 24 10.42 27.10 -8.08
C MET A 24 11.66 26.90 -7.20
N PRO A 25 11.82 27.65 -6.08
CA PRO A 25 12.87 27.37 -5.12
C PRO A 25 12.67 25.98 -4.50
N PRO A 26 13.74 25.22 -4.21
CA PRO A 26 13.66 23.84 -3.74
C PRO A 26 13.20 23.79 -2.28
N ALA A 27 11.91 24.04 -2.04
CA ALA A 27 11.25 23.70 -0.80
C ALA A 27 11.04 22.18 -0.76
N LYS A 28 12.11 21.46 -0.45
CA LYS A 28 12.21 20.09 0.14
C LYS A 28 11.05 19.11 -0.10
N LEU A 29 10.49 19.06 -1.31
CA LEU A 29 9.84 17.84 -1.78
C LEU A 29 10.98 16.87 -2.08
N ARG A 30 11.37 16.07 -1.08
CA ARG A 30 12.10 14.85 -1.39
C ARG A 30 11.16 14.07 -2.31
N PRO A 31 11.55 13.77 -3.56
CA PRO A 31 10.85 12.74 -4.28
C PRO A 31 10.94 11.53 -3.36
N VAL A 32 9.81 11.03 -2.86
CA VAL A 32 9.78 9.65 -2.41
C VAL A 32 10.15 8.87 -3.66
N GLN A 33 11.43 8.54 -3.79
CA GLN A 33 11.90 7.57 -4.77
C GLN A 33 11.13 6.29 -4.42
N LEU A 34 9.98 6.11 -5.06
CA LEU A 34 9.34 4.81 -5.19
C LEU A 34 10.42 3.94 -5.81
N ARG A 35 11.05 3.10 -4.98
CA ARG A 35 12.18 2.27 -5.40
C ARG A 35 11.79 1.55 -6.70
N PRO A 36 12.63 1.53 -7.74
CA PRO A 36 12.38 0.79 -8.98
C PRO A 36 12.15 -0.73 -8.76
N ALA A 37 12.45 -1.25 -7.57
CA ALA A 37 12.12 -2.60 -7.13
C ALA A 37 10.60 -2.92 -7.14
N ARG A 38 9.73 -1.94 -6.82
CA ARG A 38 8.29 -2.20 -6.61
C ARG A 38 7.50 -2.57 -7.88
N VAL A 39 8.00 -2.18 -9.06
CA VAL A 39 7.43 -2.59 -10.36
C VAL A 39 7.85 -4.02 -10.71
N ARG A 40 9.10 -4.40 -10.40
CA ARG A 40 9.62 -5.78 -10.59
C ARG A 40 8.88 -6.79 -9.69
N ALA A 41 8.52 -6.37 -8.47
CA ALA A 41 7.80 -7.20 -7.52
C ALA A 41 6.46 -7.72 -8.07
N ARG A 42 5.74 -6.93 -8.90
CA ARG A 42 4.42 -7.33 -9.45
C ARG A 42 4.52 -8.42 -10.51
N SER A 43 5.47 -8.31 -11.43
CA SER A 43 5.67 -9.26 -12.53
C SER A 43 6.28 -10.59 -12.08
N ALA A 44 6.94 -10.60 -10.93
CA ALA A 44 7.55 -11.80 -10.35
C ALA A 44 6.61 -12.55 -9.37
N GLN A 45 5.41 -12.03 -9.10
CA GLN A 45 4.43 -12.77 -8.27
C GLN A 45 3.93 -14.02 -8.99
N PRO A 46 3.55 -15.07 -8.24
CA PRO A 46 2.79 -16.17 -8.81
C PRO A 46 1.45 -15.68 -9.39
N LEU A 47 0.92 -16.40 -10.38
CA LEU A 47 -0.39 -16.07 -10.96
C LEU A 47 -1.55 -16.36 -10.00
N VAL A 48 -1.35 -17.28 -9.07
CA VAL A 48 -2.34 -17.70 -8.08
C VAL A 48 -1.84 -17.30 -6.69
N ALA A 49 -2.76 -16.77 -5.88
CA ALA A 49 -2.47 -16.45 -4.49
C ALA A 49 -2.03 -17.70 -3.72
N PRO A 50 -0.90 -17.67 -2.99
CA PRO A 50 -0.53 -18.74 -2.09
C PRO A 50 -1.60 -18.99 -1.03
N ALA A 51 -1.67 -20.21 -0.53
CA ALA A 51 -2.52 -20.54 0.61
C ALA A 51 -2.03 -19.78 1.86
N VAL A 52 -2.96 -19.15 2.59
CA VAL A 52 -2.61 -18.19 3.66
C VAL A 52 -1.86 -18.87 4.81
N ASP A 53 -2.26 -20.09 5.16
CA ASP A 53 -1.61 -20.98 6.13
C ASP A 53 -0.13 -21.24 5.83
N SER A 54 0.27 -21.28 4.55
CA SER A 54 1.66 -21.45 4.14
C SER A 54 2.54 -20.20 4.34
N LEU A 55 1.96 -19.06 4.72
CA LEU A 55 2.66 -17.78 4.78
C LEU A 55 3.36 -17.51 6.11
N VAL A 56 3.17 -18.34 7.15
CA VAL A 56 3.84 -18.12 8.45
C VAL A 56 5.37 -18.05 8.27
N GLY A 57 5.97 -16.99 8.79
CA GLY A 57 7.40 -16.68 8.65
C GLY A 57 7.79 -16.03 7.31
N LYS A 58 6.87 -15.88 6.36
CA LYS A 58 7.11 -15.19 5.08
C LYS A 58 6.89 -13.69 5.19
N ARG A 59 7.55 -12.94 4.31
CA ARG A 59 7.35 -11.50 4.17
C ARG A 59 6.28 -11.21 3.13
N ILE A 60 5.44 -10.23 3.42
CA ILE A 60 4.40 -9.75 2.51
C ILE A 60 4.39 -8.22 2.46
N GLU A 61 3.79 -7.70 1.40
CA GLU A 61 3.36 -6.30 1.34
C GLU A 61 1.82 -6.22 1.36
N TYR A 62 1.29 -5.20 2.01
CA TYR A 62 -0.15 -4.92 2.12
C TYR A 62 -0.45 -3.43 1.85
N LEU A 63 -1.47 -3.17 1.05
CA LEU A 63 -1.82 -1.83 0.58
C LEU A 63 -2.94 -1.21 1.43
N GLU A 64 -2.63 -0.10 2.10
CA GLU A 64 -3.59 0.65 2.92
C GLU A 64 -3.54 2.16 2.60
N TRP A 65 -4.63 2.86 2.87
CA TRP A 65 -4.67 4.33 2.87
C TRP A 65 -3.94 4.87 4.08
N VAL A 66 -3.20 5.95 3.87
CA VAL A 66 -2.49 6.66 4.92
C VAL A 66 -2.79 8.14 4.78
N ASP A 67 -3.10 8.74 5.92
CA ASP A 67 -3.30 10.17 6.05
C ASP A 67 -1.94 10.81 6.31
N PHE A 68 -1.59 11.80 5.51
CA PHE A 68 -0.39 12.59 5.70
C PHE A 68 -0.68 13.79 6.61
N PRO A 69 0.30 14.25 7.40
CA PRO A 69 0.12 15.39 8.30
C PRO A 69 -0.31 16.70 7.61
N ASP A 70 -0.08 16.82 6.31
CA ASP A 70 -0.49 17.96 5.48
C ASP A 70 -1.96 17.88 5.00
N GLY A 71 -2.69 16.84 5.40
CA GLY A 71 -4.09 16.60 5.02
C GLY A 71 -4.25 15.86 3.69
N GLY A 72 -3.17 15.40 3.07
CA GLY A 72 -3.23 14.50 1.91
C GLY A 72 -3.56 13.07 2.30
N GLU A 73 -4.18 12.31 1.40
CA GLU A 73 -4.36 10.86 1.54
C GLU A 73 -3.66 10.15 0.37
N ALA A 74 -2.91 9.08 0.64
CA ALA A 74 -2.40 8.23 -0.43
C ALA A 74 -2.38 6.74 -0.02
N MET A 75 -2.39 5.87 -1.02
CA MET A 75 -2.19 4.44 -0.80
C MET A 75 -0.70 4.13 -0.61
N HIS A 76 -0.38 3.39 0.45
CA HIS A 76 0.98 2.97 0.78
C HIS A 76 1.07 1.45 0.96
N TRP A 77 2.14 0.86 0.43
CA TRP A 77 2.49 -0.55 0.64
C TRP A 77 3.34 -0.69 1.89
N PHE A 78 2.79 -1.37 2.89
CA PHE A 78 3.46 -1.72 4.14
C PHE A 78 4.02 -3.13 4.03
N ALA A 79 5.29 -3.30 4.39
CA ALA A 79 5.95 -4.60 4.41
C ALA A 79 5.99 -5.15 5.83
N GLY A 80 5.91 -6.47 5.96
CA GLY A 80 5.96 -7.12 7.27
C GLY A 80 6.08 -8.64 7.18
N VAL A 81 6.31 -9.26 8.33
CA VAL A 81 6.43 -10.73 8.47
C VAL A 81 5.14 -11.30 9.04
N VAL A 82 4.59 -12.31 8.39
CA VAL A 82 3.45 -13.06 8.92
C VAL A 82 3.90 -13.88 10.13
N LYS A 83 3.38 -13.55 11.31
CA LYS A 83 3.69 -14.24 12.57
C LYS A 83 2.74 -15.40 12.86
N GLN A 84 1.49 -15.25 12.46
CA GLN A 84 0.43 -16.20 12.76
C GLN A 84 -0.67 -16.11 11.72
N VAL A 85 -1.32 -17.23 11.43
CA VAL A 85 -2.54 -17.28 10.63
C VAL A 85 -3.67 -17.72 11.56
N SER A 86 -4.83 -17.10 11.43
CA SER A 86 -6.01 -17.49 12.18
C SER A 86 -6.56 -18.79 11.60
N ASP A 87 -6.91 -19.71 12.48
CA ASP A 87 -7.63 -20.96 12.18
C ASP A 87 -9.15 -20.80 12.34
N GLY A 88 -9.65 -19.59 12.58
CA GLY A 88 -11.05 -19.35 12.93
C GLY A 88 -11.36 -19.38 14.42
N THR A 89 -10.37 -19.60 15.29
CA THR A 89 -10.55 -19.63 16.75
C THR A 89 -10.01 -18.38 17.47
N VAL A 90 -9.12 -17.63 16.80
CA VAL A 90 -8.51 -16.42 17.37
C VAL A 90 -9.55 -15.30 17.50
N ARG A 91 -9.80 -14.83 18.72
CA ARG A 91 -10.77 -13.77 18.99
C ARG A 91 -10.35 -12.43 18.39
N ASN A 92 -11.32 -11.72 17.79
CA ASN A 92 -11.12 -10.36 17.34
C ASN A 92 -11.29 -9.38 18.51
N PHE A 93 -10.17 -8.99 19.13
CA PHE A 93 -10.16 -8.06 20.26
C PHE A 93 -10.50 -6.60 19.87
N ASN A 94 -10.46 -6.23 18.59
CA ASN A 94 -10.83 -4.87 18.15
C ASN A 94 -12.34 -4.61 18.21
N LEU A 95 -13.17 -5.64 18.30
CA LEU A 95 -14.62 -5.49 18.51
C LEU A 95 -14.97 -5.00 19.93
N GLN A 96 -14.01 -5.02 20.88
CA GLN A 96 -14.20 -4.49 22.24
C GLN A 96 -14.32 -2.95 22.28
N ARG A 97 -13.92 -2.22 21.22
CA ARG A 97 -14.01 -0.75 21.18
C ARG A 97 -15.39 -0.22 20.78
N ARG A 98 -16.33 -1.08 20.35
CA ARG A 98 -17.72 -0.69 20.15
C ARG A 98 -18.49 -1.00 21.44
N LYS A 99 -19.44 -0.15 21.82
CA LYS A 99 -20.35 -0.30 22.99
C LYS A 99 -21.22 -1.57 22.96
N ASP A 100 -20.94 -2.50 22.05
CA ASP A 100 -21.60 -3.77 21.91
C ASP A 100 -20.91 -4.80 22.81
N PRO A 101 -21.65 -5.78 23.38
CA PRO A 101 -21.04 -6.86 24.14
C PRO A 101 -19.94 -7.51 23.28
N PRO A 102 -18.77 -7.84 23.86
CA PRO A 102 -17.59 -8.28 23.13
C PRO A 102 -17.99 -9.40 22.19
N ALA A 103 -18.06 -9.09 20.89
CA ALA A 103 -18.56 -10.04 19.94
C ALA A 103 -17.70 -11.30 20.01
N LYS A 104 -18.36 -12.46 20.12
CA LYS A 104 -17.81 -13.82 20.01
C LYS A 104 -17.19 -14.10 18.64
N ALA A 105 -16.82 -13.07 17.89
CA ALA A 105 -16.35 -13.18 16.53
C ALA A 105 -14.84 -13.44 16.54
N CYS A 106 -14.47 -14.59 16.00
CA CYS A 106 -13.10 -14.89 15.67
C CYS A 106 -12.70 -14.22 14.36
N TYR A 107 -11.40 -14.02 14.16
CA TYR A 107 -10.86 -13.75 12.84
C TYR A 107 -11.18 -14.92 11.89
N GLN A 108 -11.37 -14.62 10.61
CA GLN A 108 -11.63 -15.65 9.61
C GLN A 108 -10.35 -16.48 9.37
N ALA A 109 -10.51 -17.72 8.88
CA ALA A 109 -9.40 -18.64 8.58
C ALA A 109 -8.39 -18.15 7.50
N SER A 110 -8.60 -16.94 6.96
CA SER A 110 -7.73 -16.27 5.99
C SER A 110 -7.14 -14.96 6.53
N SER A 111 -7.25 -14.72 7.83
CA SER A 111 -6.63 -13.57 8.48
C SER A 111 -5.24 -13.93 8.98
N ALA A 112 -4.31 -12.99 8.85
CA ALA A 112 -2.94 -13.14 9.29
C ALA A 112 -2.57 -12.03 10.27
N ARG A 113 -1.83 -12.40 11.32
CA ARG A 113 -1.14 -11.47 12.22
C ARG A 113 0.21 -11.16 11.63
N ILE A 114 0.46 -9.88 11.38
CA ILE A 114 1.66 -9.41 10.72
C ILE A 114 2.40 -8.50 11.67
N LEU A 115 3.71 -8.73 11.80
CA LEU A 115 4.65 -7.78 12.39
C LEU A 115 5.14 -6.88 11.26
N TRP A 116 4.66 -5.64 11.24
CA TRP A 116 5.02 -4.64 10.25
C TRP A 116 6.39 -4.05 10.53
N ASP A 117 7.14 -3.77 9.46
CA ASP A 117 8.36 -3.01 9.56
C ASP A 117 8.03 -1.59 10.06
N ALA A 118 8.87 -1.05 10.95
CA ALA A 118 8.71 0.33 11.42
C ALA A 118 8.66 1.31 10.23
N GLN A 119 7.76 2.29 10.30
CA GLN A 119 7.61 3.32 9.28
C GLN A 119 7.93 4.71 9.83
N PRO A 120 9.23 5.09 9.93
CA PRO A 120 9.63 6.40 10.44
C PRO A 120 9.04 7.56 9.65
N ALA A 121 8.70 7.35 8.38
CA ALA A 121 8.04 8.34 7.53
C ALA A 121 6.64 8.75 8.06
N PHE A 122 6.01 7.91 8.88
CA PHE A 122 4.71 8.17 9.51
C PHE A 122 4.84 8.37 11.03
N GLY A 123 6.06 8.59 11.55
CA GLY A 123 6.31 8.73 12.99
C GLY A 123 6.28 7.41 13.77
N GLU A 124 6.21 6.27 13.08
CA GLU A 124 6.29 4.95 13.69
C GLU A 124 7.76 4.51 13.77
N HIS A 125 8.30 4.51 14.99
CA HIS A 125 9.69 4.14 15.25
C HIS A 125 9.88 2.68 15.66
N GLU A 126 8.80 1.99 16.03
CA GLU A 126 8.81 0.60 16.46
C GLU A 126 7.96 -0.27 15.53
N PRO A 127 8.34 -1.53 15.29
CA PRO A 127 7.49 -2.50 14.60
C PRO A 127 6.14 -2.64 15.30
N THR A 128 5.06 -2.66 14.50
CA THR A 128 3.69 -2.80 15.02
C THR A 128 3.11 -4.14 14.61
N GLU A 129 2.24 -4.72 15.45
CA GLU A 129 1.50 -5.94 15.09
C GLU A 129 0.04 -5.62 14.80
N SER A 130 -0.49 -6.14 13.68
CA SER A 130 -1.92 -6.09 13.43
C SER A 130 -2.43 -7.32 12.68
N TRP A 131 -3.74 -7.56 12.77
CA TRP A 131 -4.44 -8.60 12.02
C TRP A 131 -5.05 -8.01 10.76
N VAL A 132 -4.77 -8.63 9.61
CA VAL A 132 -5.38 -8.26 8.31
C VAL A 132 -5.98 -9.47 7.62
N ALA A 133 -6.94 -9.25 6.72
CA ALA A 133 -7.53 -10.31 5.91
C ALA A 133 -6.77 -10.47 4.58
N LEU A 134 -6.15 -11.63 4.37
CA LEU A 134 -5.43 -11.96 3.14
C LEU A 134 -6.35 -12.71 2.19
N ARG A 135 -7.24 -11.97 1.51
CA ARG A 135 -8.20 -12.58 0.59
C ARG A 135 -7.52 -12.95 -0.73
N PRO A 136 -7.71 -14.17 -1.28
CA PRO A 136 -7.10 -14.57 -2.55
C PRO A 136 -7.45 -13.63 -3.72
N ASN A 137 -8.69 -13.12 -3.77
CA ASN A 137 -9.14 -12.18 -4.81
C ASN A 137 -8.54 -10.76 -4.68
N LYS A 138 -7.77 -10.50 -3.63
CA LYS A 138 -7.04 -9.25 -3.40
C LYS A 138 -5.54 -9.40 -3.65
N PHE A 139 -5.08 -10.59 -4.00
CA PHE A 139 -3.68 -10.86 -4.26
C PHE A 139 -3.18 -10.12 -5.51
N ASN A 140 -2.01 -9.49 -5.40
CA ASN A 140 -1.30 -8.76 -6.46
C ASN A 140 -2.13 -7.67 -7.19
N GLY A 141 -3.15 -7.13 -6.53
CA GLY A 141 -3.93 -5.99 -7.01
C GLY A 141 -3.35 -4.64 -6.57
N ASP A 142 -4.03 -3.55 -6.92
CA ASP A 142 -3.61 -2.16 -6.72
C ASP A 142 -4.66 -1.32 -5.96
N ARG A 143 -5.60 -1.97 -5.30
CA ARG A 143 -6.65 -1.33 -4.50
C ARG A 143 -6.41 -1.53 -3.02
N ARG A 144 -7.09 -0.74 -2.18
CA ARG A 144 -7.10 -0.94 -0.73
C ARG A 144 -7.29 -2.43 -0.36
N SER A 145 -6.48 -2.86 0.61
CA SER A 145 -6.41 -4.22 1.14
C SER A 145 -5.88 -5.27 0.16
N CYS A 146 -5.27 -4.85 -0.96
CA CYS A 146 -4.48 -5.73 -1.78
C CYS A 146 -3.19 -6.13 -1.07
N TRP A 147 -2.71 -7.34 -1.36
CA TRP A 147 -1.51 -7.88 -0.73
C TRP A 147 -0.72 -8.68 -1.75
N ARG A 148 0.58 -8.86 -1.51
CA ARG A 148 1.48 -9.65 -2.36
C ARG A 148 2.67 -10.17 -1.55
N LEU A 149 3.44 -11.09 -2.10
CA LEU A 149 4.69 -11.52 -1.48
C LEU A 149 5.73 -10.41 -1.61
N ASP A 150 6.48 -10.19 -0.53
CA ASP A 150 7.71 -9.41 -0.57
C ASP A 150 8.82 -10.37 -1.05
N LEU A 151 9.35 -10.12 -2.25
CA LEU A 151 10.29 -11.00 -2.94
C LEU A 151 11.75 -10.58 -2.76
N ASP A 152 11.99 -9.55 -1.93
CA ASP A 152 13.31 -9.02 -1.60
C ASP A 152 14.07 -9.88 -0.57
#